data_AF-A0A613BTB4-F1
#
_entry.id   AF-A0A613BTB4-F1
#
_cell.length_a   1.000
_cell.length_b   1.000
_cell.length_c   1.000
_cell.angle_alpha   90.00
_cell.angle_beta   90.00
_cell.angle_gamma   90.00
#
_symmetry.space_group_name_H-M   'P 1'
#
loop_
_entity.id
_entity.type
_entity.pdbx_description
1 polymer ?
#
loop_
_entity_poly.entity_id
_entity_poly.type
_entity_poly.pdbx_seq_one_letter_code
_entity_poly.pdbx_strand_id
1 'polypeptide(L)'
;DGLQGALIEWAAIGAKSRGSEGIDDFLQLYRSLPEEQTQMRGNMIAHVSKLLTGIDSLTLVLSDWYRALMDESTLIRARAVQAWEYVPYDLVKNFPDLFFEAYSVLLLDQYVMVHQYAVRALSRRSFPEDKRGLVRTRLWNLICYYTQQDKKDNFIVECIDVFASLCLSDEDRKGKIGLLLSNILLILEGSALYDAINRLRFHFDDIPGFVKVALKAIQDKYTRSISIDDCISVILRAPHDELRNCKDDLQKAFNALKPFKPQQFIEALVYVAALSKCGDNVTANVCLKELLEEIPNDERNTQWKLKAALVTEATSIEHAISVCEPYNGLIEKWNGLTAELEKEYEERAKFRDFPPSFFS
;
A
#
# COMPACT_ATOMS: atom_id res chain seq x y z
N ASP A 1 12.12 20.66 -17.35
CA ASP A 1 10.72 20.62 -16.86
C ASP A 1 10.50 21.16 -15.46
N GLY A 2 11.31 20.81 -14.45
CA GLY A 2 11.07 21.26 -13.06
C GLY A 2 11.04 22.79 -12.84
N LEU A 3 11.95 23.54 -13.46
CA LEU A 3 12.01 25.00 -13.31
C LEU A 3 10.81 25.72 -13.96
N GLN A 4 10.45 25.32 -15.19
CA GLN A 4 9.32 25.92 -15.90
C GLN A 4 8.00 25.66 -15.16
N GLY A 5 7.78 24.43 -14.67
CA GLY A 5 6.61 24.11 -13.86
C GLY A 5 6.54 24.94 -12.59
N ALA A 6 7.65 25.06 -11.84
CA ALA A 6 7.70 25.86 -10.62
C ALA A 6 7.41 27.35 -10.88
N LEU A 7 7.95 27.92 -11.96
CA LEU A 7 7.68 29.31 -12.35
C LEU A 7 6.20 29.52 -12.71
N ILE A 8 5.59 28.57 -13.41
CA ILE A 8 4.16 28.63 -13.75
C ILE A 8 3.29 28.49 -12.50
N GLU A 9 3.66 27.61 -11.57
CA GLU A 9 2.96 27.49 -10.28
C GLU A 9 3.00 28.83 -9.53
N TRP A 10 4.17 29.46 -9.45
CA TRP A 10 4.31 30.77 -8.81
C TRP A 10 3.50 31.84 -9.52
N ALA A 11 3.49 31.84 -10.86
CA ALA A 11 2.68 32.74 -11.66
C ALA A 11 1.18 32.54 -11.38
N ALA A 12 0.70 31.30 -11.24
CA ALA A 12 -0.69 31.00 -10.89
C ALA A 12 -1.05 31.49 -9.47
N ILE A 13 -0.15 31.31 -8.50
CA ILE A 13 -0.35 31.81 -7.13
C ILE A 13 -0.35 33.36 -7.11
N GLY A 14 0.52 33.99 -7.88
CA GLY A 14 0.56 35.45 -8.05
C GLY A 14 -0.69 35.99 -8.76
N ALA A 15 -1.17 35.31 -9.80
CA ALA A 15 -2.43 35.63 -10.48
C ALA A 15 -3.61 35.59 -9.49
N LYS A 16 -3.68 34.52 -8.70
CA LYS A 16 -4.67 34.36 -7.62
C LYS A 16 -4.66 35.52 -6.62
N SER A 17 -3.50 35.99 -6.18
CA SER A 17 -3.42 37.07 -5.18
C SER A 17 -3.88 38.44 -5.71
N ARG A 18 -3.88 38.62 -7.04
CA ARG A 18 -4.38 39.83 -7.72
C ARG A 18 -5.89 39.77 -8.03
N GLY A 19 -6.58 38.70 -7.64
CA GLY A 19 -8.02 38.54 -7.85
C GLY A 19 -8.38 38.27 -9.32
N SER A 20 -9.60 38.65 -9.71
CA SER A 20 -10.16 38.31 -11.04
C SER A 20 -9.32 38.81 -12.21
N GLU A 21 -8.72 40.00 -12.11
CA GLU A 21 -7.86 40.57 -13.15
C GLU A 21 -6.61 39.71 -13.37
N GLY A 22 -5.92 39.33 -12.28
CA GLY A 22 -4.74 38.47 -12.39
C GLY A 22 -5.06 37.06 -12.91
N ILE A 23 -6.23 36.52 -12.56
CA ILE A 23 -6.71 35.24 -13.10
C ILE A 23 -6.95 35.37 -14.61
N ASP A 24 -7.61 36.44 -15.07
CA ASP A 24 -7.85 36.65 -16.50
C ASP A 24 -6.54 36.87 -17.27
N ASP A 25 -5.57 37.62 -16.73
CA ASP A 25 -4.23 37.76 -17.31
C ASP A 25 -3.56 36.40 -17.54
N PHE A 26 -3.63 35.50 -16.54
CA PHE A 26 -3.06 34.16 -16.63
C PHE A 26 -3.77 33.33 -17.71
N LEU A 27 -5.11 33.38 -17.75
CA LEU A 27 -5.91 32.66 -18.74
C LEU A 27 -5.73 33.24 -20.15
N GLN A 28 -5.59 34.56 -20.29
CA GLN A 28 -5.33 35.22 -21.56
C GLN A 28 -3.97 34.78 -22.11
N LEU A 29 -2.93 34.71 -21.27
CA LEU A 29 -1.65 34.15 -21.65
C LEU A 29 -1.82 32.71 -22.15
N TYR A 30 -2.49 31.84 -21.38
CA TYR A 30 -2.77 30.46 -21.78
C TYR A 30 -3.45 30.36 -23.15
N ARG A 31 -4.49 31.18 -23.38
CA ARG A 31 -5.26 31.23 -24.64
C ARG A 31 -4.42 31.75 -25.82
N SER A 32 -3.44 32.60 -25.57
CA SER A 32 -2.57 33.19 -26.59
C SER A 32 -1.43 32.27 -27.05
N LEU A 33 -1.13 31.22 -26.29
CA LEU A 33 -0.06 30.29 -26.63
C LEU A 33 -0.39 29.51 -27.91
N PRO A 34 0.57 29.34 -28.84
CA PRO A 34 0.37 28.51 -30.02
C PRO A 34 -0.01 27.07 -29.66
N GLU A 35 -0.85 26.43 -30.47
CA GLU A 35 -1.32 25.06 -30.21
C GLU A 35 -0.17 24.04 -30.12
N GLU A 36 0.90 24.27 -30.88
CA GLU A 36 2.13 23.49 -30.92
C GLU A 36 2.91 23.50 -29.59
N GLN A 37 2.74 24.54 -28.75
CA GLN A 37 3.41 24.66 -27.45
C GLN A 37 2.71 23.84 -26.35
N THR A 38 2.44 22.57 -26.66
CA THR A 38 1.70 21.63 -25.81
C THR A 38 2.29 21.48 -24.41
N GLN A 39 3.62 21.51 -24.27
CA GLN A 39 4.30 21.44 -22.97
C GLN A 39 3.98 22.66 -22.08
N MET A 40 4.09 23.88 -22.62
CA MET A 40 3.80 25.11 -21.88
C MET A 40 2.32 25.19 -21.51
N ARG A 41 1.44 24.94 -22.50
CA ARG A 41 -0.02 24.89 -22.30
C ARG A 41 -0.40 23.84 -21.25
N GLY A 42 0.20 22.64 -21.33
CA GLY A 42 0.02 21.55 -20.38
C GLY A 42 0.47 21.93 -18.96
N ASN A 43 1.61 22.58 -18.81
CA ASN A 43 2.10 23.03 -17.51
C ASN A 43 1.20 24.13 -16.91
N MET A 44 0.72 25.08 -17.72
CA MET A 44 -0.24 26.09 -17.25
C MET A 44 -1.54 25.46 -16.77
N ILE A 45 -2.13 24.53 -17.54
CA ILE A 45 -3.37 23.90 -17.12
C ILE A 45 -3.21 23.02 -15.89
N ALA A 46 -2.07 22.36 -15.70
CA ALA A 46 -1.79 21.56 -14.49
C ALA A 46 -1.94 22.39 -13.19
N HIS A 47 -1.74 23.70 -13.27
CA HIS A 47 -1.84 24.63 -12.14
C HIS A 47 -3.14 25.46 -12.15
N VAL A 48 -4.10 25.19 -13.04
CA VAL A 48 -5.36 25.97 -13.14
C VAL A 48 -6.16 25.96 -11.83
N SER A 49 -6.13 24.86 -11.07
CA SER A 49 -6.79 24.77 -9.77
C SER A 49 -6.17 25.67 -8.70
N LYS A 50 -4.92 26.12 -8.88
CA LYS A 50 -4.26 27.07 -7.98
C LYS A 50 -4.83 28.48 -8.10
N LEU A 51 -5.53 28.79 -9.20
CA LEU A 51 -6.23 30.06 -9.40
C LEU A 51 -7.49 30.17 -8.52
N LEU A 52 -7.97 29.06 -7.97
CA LEU A 52 -9.24 29.00 -7.26
C LEU A 52 -9.16 29.64 -5.86
N THR A 53 -10.02 30.63 -5.63
CA THR A 53 -10.27 31.32 -4.35
C THR A 53 -11.72 31.18 -3.88
N GLY A 54 -12.66 30.92 -4.80
CA GLY A 54 -14.09 30.85 -4.55
C GLY A 54 -14.89 30.62 -5.85
N ILE A 55 -16.21 30.80 -5.78
CA ILE A 55 -17.13 30.52 -6.90
C ILE A 55 -16.83 31.42 -8.11
N ASP A 56 -16.48 32.69 -7.90
CA ASP A 56 -16.17 33.62 -8.99
C ASP A 56 -14.94 33.15 -9.78
N SER A 57 -13.85 32.81 -9.08
CA SER A 57 -12.64 32.26 -9.71
C SER A 57 -12.91 30.93 -10.43
N LEU A 58 -13.81 30.10 -9.90
CA LEU A 58 -14.21 28.85 -10.56
C LEU A 58 -14.90 29.15 -11.89
N THR A 59 -15.84 30.09 -11.89
CA THR A 59 -16.58 30.51 -13.08
C THR A 59 -15.65 31.02 -14.18
N LEU A 60 -14.59 31.76 -13.80
CA LEU A 60 -13.58 32.26 -14.74
C LEU A 60 -12.77 31.14 -15.41
N VAL A 61 -12.36 30.11 -14.64
CA VAL A 61 -11.45 29.08 -15.15
C VAL A 61 -12.16 27.91 -15.84
N LEU A 62 -13.45 27.67 -15.56
CA LEU A 62 -14.14 26.46 -15.98
C LEU A 62 -14.11 26.24 -17.49
N SER A 63 -14.33 27.28 -18.28
CA SER A 63 -14.35 27.19 -19.75
C SER A 63 -13.01 26.69 -20.32
N ASP A 64 -11.90 27.28 -19.88
CA ASP A 64 -10.56 26.86 -20.33
C ASP A 64 -10.21 25.46 -19.82
N TRP A 65 -10.67 25.11 -18.61
CA TRP A 65 -10.47 23.76 -18.06
C TRP A 65 -11.24 22.71 -18.85
N TYR A 66 -12.50 22.95 -19.21
CA TYR A 66 -13.27 22.06 -20.09
C TYR A 66 -12.60 21.86 -21.44
N ARG A 67 -12.14 22.95 -22.06
CA ARG A 67 -11.42 22.88 -23.34
C ARG A 67 -10.17 22.02 -23.20
N ALA A 68 -9.44 22.14 -22.10
CA ALA A 68 -8.24 21.35 -21.86
C ALA A 68 -8.52 19.86 -21.58
N LEU A 69 -9.64 19.54 -20.92
CA LEU A 69 -10.07 18.14 -20.73
C LEU A 69 -10.39 17.46 -22.07
N MET A 70 -10.86 18.22 -23.06
CA MET A 70 -11.24 17.72 -24.39
C MET A 70 -10.19 18.05 -25.47
N ASP A 71 -9.00 18.50 -25.08
CA ASP A 71 -7.95 18.93 -26.03
C ASP A 71 -7.45 17.76 -26.87
N GLU A 72 -7.04 18.01 -28.11
CA GLU A 72 -6.49 16.98 -29.00
C GLU A 72 -5.18 16.39 -28.47
N SER A 73 -4.39 17.20 -27.76
CA SER A 73 -3.14 16.78 -27.14
C SER A 73 -3.37 15.93 -25.90
N THR A 74 -2.91 14.68 -25.97
CA THR A 74 -2.89 13.74 -24.84
C THR A 74 -2.22 14.32 -23.60
N LEU A 75 -1.14 15.09 -23.78
CA LEU A 75 -0.44 15.71 -22.66
C LEU A 75 -1.33 16.75 -21.96
N ILE A 76 -2.03 17.57 -22.73
CA ILE A 76 -2.91 18.61 -22.16
C ILE A 76 -4.07 17.96 -21.40
N ARG A 77 -4.72 16.93 -21.97
CA ARG A 77 -5.78 16.18 -21.26
C ARG A 77 -5.28 15.56 -19.96
N ALA A 78 -4.10 14.94 -19.98
CA ALA A 78 -3.48 14.36 -18.78
C ALA A 78 -3.19 15.42 -17.70
N ARG A 79 -2.71 16.61 -18.10
CA ARG A 79 -2.48 17.72 -17.15
C ARG A 79 -3.77 18.36 -16.66
N ALA A 80 -4.80 18.41 -17.49
CA ALA A 80 -6.11 18.92 -17.11
C ALA A 80 -6.76 18.05 -16.02
N VAL A 81 -6.68 16.71 -16.12
CA VAL A 81 -7.14 15.84 -15.02
C VAL A 81 -6.23 15.92 -13.79
N GLN A 82 -4.93 16.10 -13.98
CA GLN A 82 -3.99 16.28 -12.86
C GLN A 82 -4.37 17.48 -11.98
N ALA A 83 -4.81 18.58 -12.58
CA ALA A 83 -5.15 19.79 -11.84
C ALA A 83 -6.22 19.56 -10.75
N TRP A 84 -7.04 18.51 -10.88
CA TRP A 84 -8.02 18.11 -9.87
C TRP A 84 -7.38 17.83 -8.50
N GLU A 85 -6.14 17.33 -8.46
CA GLU A 85 -5.38 17.04 -7.22
C GLU A 85 -5.41 18.19 -6.21
N TYR A 86 -5.36 19.43 -6.71
CA TYR A 86 -5.17 20.64 -5.90
C TYR A 86 -6.44 21.49 -5.75
N VAL A 87 -7.61 20.99 -6.14
CA VAL A 87 -8.88 21.71 -5.92
C VAL A 87 -9.15 21.86 -4.42
N PRO A 88 -9.47 23.07 -3.92
CA PRO A 88 -9.84 23.27 -2.53
C PRO A 88 -11.08 22.46 -2.13
N TYR A 89 -11.04 21.79 -0.96
CA TYR A 89 -12.14 20.94 -0.46
C TYR A 89 -13.49 21.65 -0.47
N ASP A 90 -13.54 22.88 0.05
CA ASP A 90 -14.79 23.65 0.18
C ASP A 90 -15.40 24.05 -1.18
N LEU A 91 -14.60 24.03 -2.23
CA LEU A 91 -15.02 24.44 -3.56
C LEU A 91 -15.57 23.28 -4.38
N VAL A 92 -15.24 22.03 -4.06
CA VAL A 92 -15.65 20.81 -4.78
C VAL A 92 -17.16 20.77 -5.03
N LYS A 93 -17.98 21.10 -4.03
CA LYS A 93 -19.45 21.10 -4.13
C LYS A 93 -20.03 22.11 -5.12
N ASN A 94 -19.23 23.08 -5.56
CA ASN A 94 -19.65 24.11 -6.51
C ASN A 94 -19.27 23.76 -7.96
N PHE A 95 -18.57 22.65 -8.17
CA PHE A 95 -18.32 22.17 -9.52
C PHE A 95 -19.62 21.65 -10.15
N PRO A 96 -19.90 22.02 -11.40
CA PRO A 96 -21.05 21.50 -12.13
C PRO A 96 -20.89 20.00 -12.46
N ASP A 97 -22.00 19.29 -12.56
CA ASP A 97 -22.05 17.85 -12.89
C ASP A 97 -21.27 17.50 -14.17
N LEU A 98 -21.38 18.36 -15.18
CA LEU A 98 -20.68 18.23 -16.45
C LEU A 98 -19.14 18.12 -16.29
N PHE A 99 -18.55 18.73 -15.26
CA PHE A 99 -17.11 18.61 -15.00
C PHE A 99 -16.74 17.18 -14.61
N PHE A 100 -17.51 16.58 -13.70
CA PHE A 100 -17.29 15.20 -13.26
C PHE A 100 -17.56 14.21 -14.39
N GLU A 101 -18.56 14.48 -15.23
CA GLU A 101 -18.83 13.70 -16.44
C GLU A 101 -17.66 13.76 -17.42
N ALA A 102 -17.20 14.96 -17.78
CA ALA A 102 -16.07 15.18 -18.69
C ALA A 102 -14.79 14.52 -18.17
N TYR A 103 -14.47 14.70 -16.89
CA TYR A 103 -13.35 14.02 -16.25
C TYR A 103 -13.50 12.50 -16.34
N SER A 104 -14.70 11.97 -16.03
CA SER A 104 -14.92 10.52 -16.04
C SER A 104 -14.68 9.92 -17.42
N VAL A 105 -15.01 10.62 -18.51
CA VAL A 105 -14.75 10.15 -19.88
C VAL A 105 -13.25 9.92 -20.13
N LEU A 106 -12.36 10.67 -19.48
CA LEU A 106 -10.92 10.50 -19.63
C LEU A 106 -10.35 9.24 -18.96
N LEU A 107 -11.16 8.52 -18.15
CA LEU A 107 -10.84 7.15 -17.72
C LEU A 107 -11.07 6.11 -18.84
N LEU A 108 -11.57 6.53 -20.01
CA LEU A 108 -11.74 5.72 -21.21
C LEU A 108 -10.86 6.24 -22.37
N ASP A 109 -9.88 7.09 -22.07
CA ASP A 109 -8.99 7.66 -23.07
C ASP A 109 -8.20 6.56 -23.80
N GLN A 110 -7.84 6.77 -25.05
CA GLN A 110 -7.04 5.79 -25.80
C GLN A 110 -5.58 5.70 -25.28
N TYR A 111 -5.12 6.66 -24.48
CA TYR A 111 -3.75 6.74 -24.01
C TYR A 111 -3.59 6.47 -22.51
N VAL A 112 -2.68 5.55 -22.19
CA VAL A 112 -2.33 5.16 -20.80
C VAL A 112 -1.92 6.34 -19.92
N MET A 113 -1.24 7.35 -20.48
CA MET A 113 -0.82 8.53 -19.72
C MET A 113 -2.01 9.22 -19.07
N VAL A 114 -3.11 9.41 -19.81
CA VAL A 114 -4.30 10.10 -19.29
C VAL A 114 -4.93 9.30 -18.15
N HIS A 115 -5.01 7.97 -18.29
CA HIS A 115 -5.48 7.09 -17.22
C HIS A 115 -4.62 7.22 -15.95
N GLN A 116 -3.29 7.22 -16.08
CA GLN A 116 -2.38 7.31 -14.94
C GLN A 116 -2.57 8.62 -14.18
N TYR A 117 -2.65 9.75 -14.89
CA TYR A 117 -2.88 11.05 -14.26
C TYR A 117 -4.28 11.15 -13.66
N ALA A 118 -5.32 10.61 -14.32
CA ALA A 118 -6.68 10.63 -13.79
C ALA A 118 -6.80 9.80 -12.50
N VAL A 119 -6.31 8.56 -12.50
CA VAL A 119 -6.35 7.68 -11.32
C VAL A 119 -5.54 8.27 -10.17
N ARG A 120 -4.33 8.78 -10.44
CA ARG A 120 -3.51 9.45 -9.42
C ARG A 120 -4.18 10.70 -8.86
N ALA A 121 -4.85 11.47 -9.71
CA ALA A 121 -5.56 12.65 -9.26
C ALA A 121 -6.76 12.30 -8.36
N LEU A 122 -7.48 11.22 -8.69
CA LEU A 122 -8.55 10.68 -7.84
C LEU A 122 -8.05 10.17 -6.49
N SER A 123 -6.82 9.61 -6.43
CA SER A 123 -6.22 9.14 -5.17
C SER A 123 -5.85 10.30 -4.22
N ARG A 124 -5.60 11.49 -4.78
CA ARG A 124 -5.26 12.72 -4.02
C ARG A 124 -6.49 13.54 -3.69
N ARG A 125 -7.47 13.54 -4.60
CA ARG A 125 -8.72 14.31 -4.51
C ARG A 125 -9.89 13.43 -4.92
N SER A 126 -10.62 12.94 -3.93
CA SER A 126 -11.81 12.12 -4.15
C SER A 126 -12.94 12.90 -4.84
N PHE A 127 -13.71 12.21 -5.67
CA PHE A 127 -15.01 12.72 -6.13
C PHE A 127 -16.04 12.74 -4.98
N PRO A 128 -16.99 13.69 -5.01
CA PRO A 128 -18.17 13.67 -4.14
C PRO A 128 -18.90 12.32 -4.21
N GLU A 129 -19.49 11.90 -3.10
CA GLU A 129 -20.16 10.58 -2.98
C GLU A 129 -21.22 10.35 -4.05
N ASP A 130 -22.06 11.35 -4.33
CA ASP A 130 -23.11 11.31 -5.35
C ASP A 130 -22.57 11.19 -6.78
N LYS A 131 -21.29 11.56 -7.01
CA LYS A 131 -20.63 11.48 -8.32
C LYS A 131 -19.78 10.23 -8.51
N ARG A 132 -19.53 9.43 -7.46
CA ARG A 132 -18.63 8.25 -7.57
C ARG A 132 -19.15 7.17 -8.50
N GLY A 133 -20.47 7.13 -8.76
CA GLY A 133 -21.07 6.27 -9.78
C GLY A 133 -20.51 6.50 -11.18
N LEU A 134 -20.08 7.73 -11.51
CA LEU A 134 -19.48 8.07 -12.80
C LEU A 134 -18.12 7.37 -13.02
N VAL A 135 -17.33 7.18 -11.96
CA VAL A 135 -15.99 6.61 -12.08
C VAL A 135 -15.95 5.11 -11.79
N ARG A 136 -16.94 4.56 -11.06
CA ARG A 136 -16.96 3.15 -10.62
C ARG A 136 -16.76 2.16 -11.77
N THR A 137 -17.64 2.18 -12.78
CA THR A 137 -17.55 1.23 -13.91
C THR A 137 -16.27 1.44 -14.73
N ARG A 138 -15.82 2.68 -14.85
CA ARG A 138 -14.65 3.03 -15.67
C ARG A 138 -13.35 2.58 -15.00
N LEU A 139 -13.20 2.79 -13.70
CA LEU A 139 -12.09 2.27 -12.91
C LEU A 139 -12.06 0.74 -12.94
N TRP A 140 -13.22 0.09 -12.83
CA TRP A 140 -13.32 -1.37 -12.97
C TRP A 140 -12.81 -1.85 -14.34
N ASN A 141 -13.22 -1.19 -15.42
CA ASN A 141 -12.77 -1.52 -16.77
C ASN A 141 -11.25 -1.34 -16.93
N LEU A 142 -10.67 -0.31 -16.32
CA LEU A 142 -9.21 -0.12 -16.32
C LEU A 142 -8.51 -1.28 -15.60
N ILE A 143 -9.00 -1.70 -14.43
CA ILE A 143 -8.47 -2.87 -13.72
C ILE A 143 -8.49 -4.09 -14.65
N CYS A 144 -9.66 -4.45 -15.19
CA CYS A 144 -9.80 -5.60 -16.08
C CYS A 144 -8.90 -5.54 -17.31
N TYR A 145 -8.80 -4.37 -17.95
CA TYR A 145 -7.99 -4.16 -19.15
C TYR A 145 -6.50 -4.32 -18.85
N TYR A 146 -5.98 -3.66 -17.82
CA TYR A 146 -4.55 -3.69 -17.51
C TYR A 146 -4.11 -5.01 -16.88
N THR A 147 -4.99 -5.77 -16.22
CA THR A 147 -4.67 -7.15 -15.79
C THR A 147 -4.29 -8.06 -16.95
N GLN A 148 -4.76 -7.79 -18.17
CA GLN A 148 -4.43 -8.58 -19.36
C GLN A 148 -3.19 -8.07 -20.10
N GLN A 149 -2.62 -6.92 -19.69
CA GLN A 149 -1.52 -6.27 -20.38
C GLN A 149 -0.22 -6.54 -19.63
N ASP A 150 0.71 -7.27 -20.27
CA ASP A 150 2.04 -7.47 -19.72
C ASP A 150 2.73 -6.10 -19.53
N LYS A 151 3.22 -5.80 -18.31
CA LYS A 151 4.07 -4.64 -17.93
C LYS A 151 3.38 -3.40 -17.36
N LYS A 152 2.14 -3.48 -16.86
CA LYS A 152 1.46 -2.33 -16.18
C LYS A 152 1.04 -2.60 -14.74
N ASP A 153 1.75 -3.51 -14.11
CA ASP A 153 1.44 -4.10 -12.81
C ASP A 153 1.34 -3.05 -11.69
N ASN A 154 2.29 -2.11 -11.58
CA ASN A 154 2.23 -1.04 -10.58
C ASN A 154 1.00 -0.12 -10.79
N PHE A 155 0.57 0.09 -12.03
CA PHE A 155 -0.59 0.93 -12.33
C PHE A 155 -1.90 0.22 -11.98
N ILE A 156 -1.95 -1.12 -12.08
CA ILE A 156 -3.09 -1.90 -11.62
C ILE A 156 -3.30 -1.70 -10.12
N VAL A 157 -2.22 -1.71 -9.33
CA VAL A 157 -2.29 -1.45 -7.88
C VAL A 157 -2.89 -0.07 -7.60
N GLU A 158 -2.46 0.96 -8.33
CA GLU A 158 -3.05 2.31 -8.24
C GLU A 158 -4.56 2.31 -8.55
N CYS A 159 -4.97 1.59 -9.59
CA CYS A 159 -6.39 1.50 -9.95
C CYS A 159 -7.21 0.78 -8.87
N ILE A 160 -6.69 -0.32 -8.33
CA ILE A 160 -7.35 -1.11 -7.28
C ILE A 160 -7.50 -0.28 -6.00
N ASP A 161 -6.45 0.43 -5.59
CA ASP A 161 -6.44 1.32 -4.43
C ASP A 161 -7.54 2.39 -4.53
N VAL A 162 -7.58 3.10 -5.67
CA VAL A 162 -8.59 4.15 -5.92
C VAL A 162 -10.00 3.57 -6.04
N PHE A 163 -10.17 2.43 -6.72
CA PHE A 163 -11.46 1.79 -6.85
C PHE A 163 -12.01 1.30 -5.50
N ALA A 164 -11.16 0.63 -4.71
CA ALA A 164 -11.55 0.13 -3.39
C ALA A 164 -11.88 1.26 -2.42
N SER A 165 -11.10 2.34 -2.41
CA SER A 165 -11.28 3.48 -1.51
C SER A 165 -12.50 4.33 -1.88
N LEU A 166 -12.69 4.64 -3.17
CA LEU A 166 -13.76 5.55 -3.61
C LEU A 166 -15.08 4.82 -3.84
N CYS A 167 -15.06 3.66 -4.50
CA CYS A 167 -16.25 3.11 -5.13
C CYS A 167 -16.90 1.96 -4.36
N LEU A 168 -16.15 1.25 -3.51
CA LEU A 168 -16.67 0.06 -2.83
C LEU A 168 -17.22 0.40 -1.45
N SER A 169 -18.39 -0.16 -1.15
CA SER A 169 -18.91 -0.25 0.22
C SER A 169 -18.14 -1.31 1.02
N ASP A 170 -18.32 -1.33 2.34
CA ASP A 170 -17.71 -2.38 3.18
C ASP A 170 -18.24 -3.77 2.82
N GLU A 171 -19.50 -3.88 2.39
CA GLU A 171 -20.08 -5.14 1.89
C GLU A 171 -19.40 -5.60 0.59
N ASP A 172 -19.15 -4.68 -0.35
CA ASP A 172 -18.44 -4.99 -1.60
C ASP A 172 -17.01 -5.47 -1.32
N ARG A 173 -16.32 -4.80 -0.38
CA ARG A 173 -14.95 -5.13 0.03
C ARG A 173 -14.86 -6.49 0.71
N LYS A 174 -15.81 -6.83 1.59
CA LYS A 174 -15.85 -8.13 2.29
C LYS A 174 -16.47 -9.25 1.44
N GLY A 175 -17.07 -8.90 0.31
CA GLY A 175 -17.77 -9.81 -0.59
C GLY A 175 -16.91 -10.34 -1.75
N LYS A 176 -17.60 -10.71 -2.83
CA LYS A 176 -16.99 -11.31 -4.04
C LYS A 176 -16.06 -10.35 -4.78
N ILE A 177 -16.34 -9.05 -4.74
CA ILE A 177 -15.51 -8.04 -5.43
C ILE A 177 -14.15 -7.95 -4.74
N GLY A 178 -14.11 -7.85 -3.42
CA GLY A 178 -12.85 -7.86 -2.67
C GLY A 178 -12.02 -9.12 -2.92
N LEU A 179 -12.63 -10.30 -2.89
CA LEU A 179 -11.95 -11.55 -3.24
C LEU A 179 -11.35 -11.53 -4.65
N LEU A 180 -12.09 -11.00 -5.63
CA LEU A 180 -11.62 -10.87 -7.01
C LEU A 180 -10.42 -9.91 -7.11
N LEU A 181 -10.45 -8.80 -6.37
CA LEU A 181 -9.31 -7.87 -6.31
C LEU A 181 -8.07 -8.56 -5.71
N SER A 182 -8.21 -9.29 -4.60
CA SER A 182 -7.13 -10.08 -4.02
C SER A 182 -6.55 -11.11 -5.01
N ASN A 183 -7.40 -11.77 -5.79
CA ASN A 183 -6.96 -12.72 -6.82
C ASN A 183 -6.19 -12.04 -7.96
N ILE A 184 -6.55 -10.82 -8.34
CA ILE A 184 -5.78 -10.03 -9.32
C ILE A 184 -4.40 -9.69 -8.73
N LEU A 185 -4.34 -9.26 -7.47
CA LEU A 185 -3.08 -8.95 -6.80
C LEU A 185 -2.16 -10.17 -6.67
N LEU A 186 -2.72 -11.38 -6.54
CA LEU A 186 -1.96 -12.64 -6.53
C LEU A 186 -1.23 -12.93 -7.85
N ILE A 187 -1.62 -12.31 -8.96
CA ILE A 187 -0.93 -12.48 -10.25
C ILE A 187 0.37 -11.66 -10.27
N LEU A 188 0.41 -10.55 -9.53
CA LEU A 188 1.53 -9.60 -9.56
C LEU A 188 2.81 -10.18 -8.96
N GLU A 189 3.97 -9.69 -9.42
CA GLU A 189 5.30 -10.10 -8.95
C GLU A 189 6.19 -8.87 -8.70
N GLY A 190 7.31 -9.08 -7.99
CA GLY A 190 8.36 -8.06 -7.83
C GLY A 190 7.85 -6.75 -7.23
N SER A 191 8.14 -5.62 -7.91
CA SER A 191 7.79 -4.29 -7.41
C SER A 191 6.30 -4.07 -7.26
N ALA A 192 5.47 -4.64 -8.14
CA ALA A 192 4.04 -4.42 -8.11
C ALA A 192 3.39 -5.14 -6.92
N LEU A 193 3.86 -6.37 -6.64
CA LEU A 193 3.41 -7.12 -5.47
C LEU A 193 3.82 -6.43 -4.16
N TYR A 194 5.05 -5.89 -4.11
CA TYR A 194 5.50 -5.07 -2.99
C TYR A 194 4.63 -3.80 -2.81
N ASP A 195 4.40 -3.06 -3.89
CA ASP A 195 3.58 -1.84 -3.87
C ASP A 195 2.13 -2.13 -3.46
N ALA A 196 1.58 -3.29 -3.84
CA ALA A 196 0.26 -3.73 -3.43
C ALA A 196 0.14 -3.84 -1.91
N ILE A 197 1.11 -4.49 -1.26
CA ILE A 197 1.10 -4.62 0.21
C ILE A 197 1.27 -3.25 0.87
N ASN A 198 2.26 -2.47 0.43
CA ASN A 198 2.58 -1.18 1.06
C ASN A 198 1.38 -0.20 1.01
N ARG A 199 0.63 -0.19 -0.10
CA ARG A 199 -0.49 0.73 -0.29
C ARG A 199 -1.79 0.23 0.33
N LEU A 200 -2.09 -1.06 0.16
CA LEU A 200 -3.41 -1.59 0.47
C LEU A 200 -3.54 -2.11 1.90
N ARG A 201 -2.44 -2.32 2.63
CA ARG A 201 -2.46 -2.93 3.98
C ARG A 201 -3.55 -2.39 4.90
N PHE A 202 -3.73 -1.08 4.99
CA PHE A 202 -4.70 -0.47 5.92
C PHE A 202 -6.16 -0.54 5.45
N HIS A 203 -6.40 -0.79 4.17
CA HIS A 203 -7.74 -0.82 3.58
C HIS A 203 -8.21 -2.24 3.26
N PHE A 204 -7.29 -3.20 3.23
CA PHE A 204 -7.52 -4.59 2.85
C PHE A 204 -7.38 -5.58 4.03
N ASP A 205 -7.25 -5.09 5.27
CA ASP A 205 -7.09 -5.94 6.47
C ASP A 205 -8.22 -6.99 6.63
N ASP A 206 -9.46 -6.63 6.26
CA ASP A 206 -10.64 -7.51 6.34
C ASP A 206 -11.08 -8.08 4.97
N ILE A 207 -10.28 -7.88 3.90
CA ILE A 207 -10.65 -8.29 2.55
C ILE A 207 -10.27 -9.76 2.31
N PRO A 208 -11.23 -10.61 1.87
CA PRO A 208 -10.95 -12.01 1.65
C PRO A 208 -9.80 -12.27 0.69
N GLY A 209 -8.93 -13.21 1.04
CA GLY A 209 -7.79 -13.63 0.22
C GLY A 209 -6.59 -12.68 0.24
N PHE A 210 -6.67 -11.50 0.87
CA PHE A 210 -5.56 -10.55 0.90
C PHE A 210 -4.36 -11.09 1.72
N VAL A 211 -4.62 -11.93 2.73
CA VAL A 211 -3.58 -12.66 3.48
C VAL A 211 -2.72 -13.51 2.55
N LYS A 212 -3.32 -14.16 1.53
CA LYS A 212 -2.56 -14.93 0.54
C LYS A 212 -1.64 -14.05 -0.29
N VAL A 213 -2.05 -12.82 -0.60
CA VAL A 213 -1.20 -11.83 -1.27
C VAL A 213 0.00 -11.51 -0.40
N ALA A 214 -0.20 -11.27 0.90
CA ALA A 214 0.89 -11.02 1.85
C ALA A 214 1.84 -12.23 1.99
N LEU A 215 1.30 -13.45 2.03
CA LEU A 215 2.08 -14.69 2.07
C LEU A 215 2.89 -14.93 0.78
N LYS A 216 2.36 -14.54 -0.38
CA LYS A 216 3.13 -14.53 -1.63
C LYS A 216 4.23 -13.47 -1.56
N ALA A 217 3.89 -12.24 -1.15
CA ALA A 217 4.79 -11.09 -1.15
C ALA A 217 5.99 -11.28 -0.21
N ILE A 218 5.80 -11.84 0.98
CA ILE A 218 6.90 -12.10 1.94
C ILE A 218 7.92 -13.13 1.41
N GLN A 219 7.50 -14.00 0.50
CA GLN A 219 8.36 -14.98 -0.17
C GLN A 219 9.06 -14.42 -1.42
N ASP A 220 8.62 -13.27 -1.92
CA ASP A 220 9.17 -12.64 -3.12
C ASP A 220 10.57 -12.04 -2.88
N LYS A 221 11.47 -12.25 -3.84
CA LYS A 221 12.88 -11.81 -3.74
C LYS A 221 13.01 -10.28 -3.68
N TYR A 222 12.17 -9.56 -4.41
CA TYR A 222 12.17 -8.10 -4.44
C TYR A 222 11.72 -7.54 -3.09
N THR A 223 10.60 -8.03 -2.55
CA THR A 223 10.12 -7.65 -1.21
C THR A 223 11.19 -7.88 -0.14
N ARG A 224 11.83 -9.05 -0.15
CA ARG A 224 12.92 -9.40 0.79
C ARG A 224 14.14 -8.48 0.69
N SER A 225 14.41 -7.93 -0.49
CA SER A 225 15.51 -6.97 -0.69
C SER A 225 15.22 -5.58 -0.12
N ILE A 226 13.95 -5.26 0.13
CA ILE A 226 13.50 -3.96 0.64
C ILE A 226 13.08 -4.07 2.12
N SER A 227 11.94 -4.71 2.40
CA SER A 227 11.43 -4.99 3.74
C SER A 227 10.23 -5.94 3.66
N ILE A 228 10.12 -6.83 4.66
CA ILE A 228 8.97 -7.73 4.84
C ILE A 228 7.98 -7.25 5.92
N ASP A 229 8.26 -6.14 6.60
CA ASP A 229 7.53 -5.71 7.79
C ASP A 229 6.04 -5.48 7.52
N ASP A 230 5.72 -4.94 6.35
CA ASP A 230 4.33 -4.71 5.94
C ASP A 230 3.58 -6.02 5.72
N CYS A 231 4.25 -7.03 5.15
CA CYS A 231 3.65 -8.35 4.98
C CYS A 231 3.39 -9.01 6.34
N ILE A 232 4.35 -8.89 7.26
CA ILE A 232 4.21 -9.37 8.65
C ILE A 232 3.00 -8.70 9.31
N SER A 233 2.87 -7.39 9.16
CA SER A 233 1.76 -6.62 9.73
C SER A 233 0.40 -7.14 9.26
N VAL A 234 0.25 -7.36 7.94
CA VAL A 234 -0.99 -7.89 7.35
C VAL A 234 -1.29 -9.30 7.87
N ILE A 235 -0.30 -10.20 7.89
CA ILE A 235 -0.50 -11.59 8.34
C ILE A 235 -0.92 -11.65 9.81
N LEU A 236 -0.26 -10.88 10.69
CA LEU A 236 -0.56 -10.91 12.13
C LEU A 236 -1.90 -10.26 12.48
N ARG A 237 -2.35 -9.26 11.70
CA ARG A 237 -3.64 -8.59 11.89
C ARG A 237 -4.82 -9.38 11.33
N ALA A 238 -4.58 -10.27 10.38
CA ALA A 238 -5.60 -11.03 9.68
C ALA A 238 -6.66 -11.69 10.59
N PRO A 239 -7.94 -11.71 10.18
CA PRO A 239 -9.00 -12.44 10.88
C PRO A 239 -8.73 -13.94 10.99
N HIS A 240 -9.29 -14.58 12.03
CA HIS A 240 -9.11 -16.02 12.28
C HIS A 240 -9.53 -16.90 11.10
N ASP A 241 -10.66 -16.58 10.45
CA ASP A 241 -11.19 -17.36 9.34
C ASP A 241 -10.30 -17.27 8.09
N GLU A 242 -9.72 -16.10 7.81
CA GLU A 242 -8.78 -15.92 6.69
C GLU A 242 -7.48 -16.71 6.92
N LEU A 243 -6.94 -16.67 8.13
CA LEU A 243 -5.76 -17.47 8.48
C LEU A 243 -6.04 -18.98 8.39
N ARG A 244 -7.24 -19.42 8.80
CA ARG A 244 -7.65 -20.82 8.67
C ARG A 244 -7.68 -21.26 7.20
N ASN A 245 -8.15 -20.40 6.30
CA ASN A 245 -8.15 -20.65 4.85
C ASN A 245 -6.74 -20.66 4.21
N CYS A 246 -5.73 -20.21 4.96
CA CYS A 246 -4.33 -20.14 4.53
C CYS A 246 -3.41 -21.12 5.29
N LYS A 247 -3.95 -22.04 6.10
CA LYS A 247 -3.17 -22.98 6.93
C LYS A 247 -2.09 -23.73 6.13
N ASP A 248 -2.47 -24.33 5.02
CA ASP A 248 -1.53 -25.10 4.18
C ASP A 248 -0.45 -24.20 3.56
N ASP A 249 -0.82 -22.97 3.18
CA ASP A 249 0.10 -21.98 2.60
C ASP A 249 1.10 -21.49 3.66
N LEU A 250 0.66 -21.27 4.90
CA LEU A 250 1.50 -20.93 6.05
C LEU A 250 2.52 -22.05 6.34
N GLN A 251 2.08 -23.30 6.36
CA GLN A 251 2.97 -24.44 6.61
C GLN A 251 3.99 -24.62 5.48
N LYS A 252 3.57 -24.46 4.22
CA LYS A 252 4.48 -24.48 3.07
C LYS A 252 5.50 -23.35 3.14
N ALA A 253 5.07 -22.13 3.47
CA ALA A 253 5.96 -20.97 3.61
C ALA A 253 6.99 -21.18 4.73
N PHE A 254 6.57 -21.72 5.87
CA PHE A 254 7.46 -22.09 6.97
C PHE A 254 8.51 -23.11 6.52
N ASN A 255 8.09 -24.19 5.85
CA ASN A 255 9.01 -25.22 5.35
C ASN A 255 9.99 -24.70 4.30
N ALA A 256 9.60 -23.70 3.50
CA ALA A 256 10.47 -23.06 2.51
C ALA A 256 11.63 -22.26 3.13
N LEU A 257 11.58 -21.96 4.44
CA LEU A 257 12.68 -21.32 5.15
C LEU A 257 13.84 -22.25 5.48
N LYS A 258 13.67 -23.57 5.32
CA LYS A 258 14.71 -24.55 5.64
C LYS A 258 15.87 -24.50 4.62
N PRO A 259 17.13 -24.58 5.06
CA PRO A 259 17.59 -24.58 6.46
C PRO A 259 17.48 -23.18 7.09
N PHE A 260 17.03 -23.11 8.35
CA PHE A 260 16.76 -21.82 9.00
C PHE A 260 18.01 -20.96 9.16
N LYS A 261 17.89 -19.68 8.81
CA LYS A 261 18.93 -18.65 9.05
C LYS A 261 18.48 -17.68 10.14
N PRO A 262 19.41 -17.11 10.94
CA PRO A 262 19.06 -16.13 11.97
C PRO A 262 18.22 -14.95 11.45
N GLN A 263 18.47 -14.48 10.23
CA GLN A 263 17.73 -13.37 9.62
C GLN A 263 16.27 -13.71 9.31
N GLN A 264 15.94 -14.99 9.15
CA GLN A 264 14.60 -15.49 8.81
C GLN A 264 13.82 -15.89 10.07
N PHE A 265 14.41 -15.74 11.25
CA PHE A 265 13.77 -16.17 12.49
C PHE A 265 12.46 -15.44 12.77
N ILE A 266 12.42 -14.12 12.52
CA ILE A 266 11.20 -13.32 12.69
C ILE A 266 10.10 -13.83 11.75
N GLU A 267 10.45 -14.11 10.49
CA GLU A 267 9.51 -14.65 9.50
C GLU A 267 8.96 -16.02 9.93
N ALA A 268 9.82 -16.92 10.41
CA ALA A 268 9.40 -18.23 10.93
C ALA A 268 8.42 -18.10 12.10
N LEU A 269 8.71 -17.19 13.05
CA LEU A 269 7.82 -16.90 14.17
C LEU A 269 6.47 -16.33 13.74
N VAL A 270 6.43 -15.54 12.66
CA VAL A 270 5.17 -15.00 12.12
C VAL A 270 4.27 -16.11 11.58
N TYR A 271 4.82 -17.09 10.86
CA TYR A 271 4.04 -18.22 10.37
C TYR A 271 3.50 -19.08 11.53
N VAL A 272 4.34 -19.35 12.53
CA VAL A 272 3.92 -20.07 13.74
C VAL A 272 2.83 -19.32 14.49
N ALA A 273 2.99 -18.01 14.72
CA ALA A 273 2.00 -17.19 15.41
C ALA A 273 0.66 -17.16 14.64
N ALA A 274 0.72 -17.10 13.30
CA ALA A 274 -0.46 -17.18 12.44
C ALA A 274 -1.16 -18.55 12.54
N LEU A 275 -0.40 -19.65 12.60
CA LEU A 275 -0.93 -21.01 12.80
C LEU A 275 -1.57 -21.17 14.19
N SER A 276 -0.93 -20.67 15.25
CA SER A 276 -1.51 -20.65 16.60
C SER A 276 -2.81 -19.84 16.62
N LYS A 277 -2.79 -18.63 16.04
CA LYS A 277 -3.96 -17.76 15.96
C LYS A 277 -5.13 -18.42 15.21
N CYS A 278 -4.91 -19.20 14.15
CA CYS A 278 -6.01 -19.88 13.45
C CYS A 278 -6.56 -21.13 14.18
N GLY A 279 -5.97 -21.49 15.32
CA GLY A 279 -6.34 -22.61 16.18
C GLY A 279 -5.56 -23.90 15.91
N ASP A 280 -4.54 -23.86 15.05
CA ASP A 280 -3.73 -25.03 14.68
C ASP A 280 -2.50 -25.21 15.58
N ASN A 281 -2.75 -25.24 16.89
CA ASN A 281 -1.73 -25.27 17.94
C ASN A 281 -0.80 -26.48 17.82
N VAL A 282 -1.30 -27.61 17.30
CA VAL A 282 -0.50 -28.82 17.09
C VAL A 282 0.61 -28.57 16.07
N THR A 283 0.26 -28.05 14.89
CA THR A 283 1.24 -27.75 13.83
C THR A 283 2.19 -26.63 14.28
N ALA A 284 1.68 -25.59 14.93
CA ALA A 284 2.51 -24.50 15.46
C ALA A 284 3.59 -25.03 16.43
N ASN A 285 3.21 -25.93 17.35
CA ASN A 285 4.14 -26.56 18.29
C ASN A 285 5.17 -27.46 17.58
N VAL A 286 4.77 -28.20 16.54
CA VAL A 286 5.70 -29.01 15.74
C VAL A 286 6.72 -28.09 15.04
N CYS A 287 6.26 -27.05 14.34
CA CYS A 287 7.12 -26.08 13.67
C CYS A 287 8.13 -25.42 14.64
N LEU A 288 7.71 -25.05 15.85
CA LEU A 288 8.59 -24.45 16.86
C LEU A 288 9.66 -25.42 17.36
N LYS A 289 9.29 -26.67 17.62
CA LYS A 289 10.25 -27.71 18.02
C LYS A 289 11.28 -27.95 16.92
N GLU A 290 10.83 -28.08 15.68
CA GLU A 290 11.72 -28.21 14.51
C GLU A 290 12.68 -27.00 14.40
N LEU A 291 12.17 -25.78 14.56
CA LEU A 291 12.98 -24.57 14.54
C LEU A 291 14.05 -24.57 15.65
N LEU A 292 13.68 -25.00 16.87
CA LEU A 292 14.59 -25.06 18.01
C LEU A 292 15.69 -26.13 17.85
N GLU A 293 15.33 -27.28 17.28
CA GLU A 293 16.25 -28.40 17.03
C GLU A 293 17.28 -28.08 15.95
N GLU A 294 16.91 -27.33 14.92
CA GLU A 294 17.82 -26.93 13.84
C GLU A 294 18.85 -25.85 14.27
N ILE A 295 18.61 -25.11 15.36
CA ILE A 295 19.56 -24.11 15.87
C ILE A 295 20.79 -24.83 16.48
N PRO A 296 22.01 -24.63 15.94
CA PRO A 296 23.22 -25.27 16.45
C PRO A 296 23.48 -24.96 17.93
N ASN A 297 24.01 -25.95 18.66
CA ASN A 297 24.48 -25.78 20.03
C ASN A 297 25.89 -25.19 20.03
N ASP A 298 26.00 -23.88 19.82
CA ASP A 298 27.26 -23.12 19.96
C ASP A 298 27.02 -21.81 20.73
N GLU A 299 28.08 -21.26 21.33
CA GLU A 299 28.01 -20.02 22.14
C GLU A 299 27.46 -18.83 21.33
N ARG A 300 27.69 -18.84 20.01
CA ARG A 300 27.22 -17.77 19.11
C ARG A 300 25.70 -17.75 19.01
N ASN A 301 25.07 -18.92 18.96
CA ASN A 301 23.62 -19.06 18.84
C ASN A 301 22.88 -19.21 20.18
N THR A 302 23.56 -19.22 21.33
CA THR A 302 22.93 -19.33 22.66
C THR A 302 21.73 -18.38 22.83
N GLN A 303 21.91 -17.09 22.56
CA GLN A 303 20.84 -16.10 22.66
C GLN A 303 19.66 -16.41 21.71
N TRP A 304 19.95 -16.85 20.49
CA TRP A 304 18.93 -17.20 19.50
C TRP A 304 18.15 -18.44 19.94
N LYS A 305 18.86 -19.45 20.45
CA LYS A 305 18.28 -20.68 20.97
C LYS A 305 17.40 -20.45 22.19
N LEU A 306 17.83 -19.59 23.13
CA LEU A 306 17.03 -19.20 24.30
C LEU A 306 15.74 -18.48 23.88
N LYS A 307 15.80 -17.57 22.92
CA LYS A 307 14.60 -16.90 22.38
C LYS A 307 13.64 -17.87 21.71
N ALA A 308 14.15 -18.81 20.91
CA ALA A 308 13.33 -19.84 20.28
C ALA A 308 12.70 -20.78 21.32
N ALA A 309 13.46 -21.16 22.36
CA ALA A 309 12.98 -22.00 23.45
C ALA A 309 11.87 -21.31 24.24
N LEU A 310 12.02 -20.01 24.56
CA LEU A 310 10.95 -19.22 25.18
C LEU A 310 9.69 -19.29 24.34
N VAL A 311 9.74 -18.89 23.06
CA VAL A 311 8.52 -18.90 22.22
C VAL A 311 7.89 -20.29 22.12
N THR A 312 8.72 -21.36 22.08
CA THR A 312 8.24 -22.75 22.10
C THR A 312 7.46 -23.09 23.38
N GLU A 313 7.95 -22.65 24.54
CA GLU A 313 7.26 -22.84 25.81
C GLU A 313 5.98 -21.99 25.91
N ALA A 314 5.96 -20.75 25.41
CA ALA A 314 4.74 -19.95 25.36
C ALA A 314 3.63 -20.64 24.57
N THR A 315 3.92 -21.14 23.38
CA THR A 315 2.92 -21.85 22.56
C THR A 315 2.49 -23.17 23.19
N SER A 316 3.39 -23.85 23.91
CA SER A 316 3.05 -25.04 24.69
C SER A 316 2.08 -24.71 25.85
N ILE A 317 2.26 -23.58 26.52
CA ILE A 317 1.34 -23.06 27.54
C ILE A 317 -0.01 -22.71 26.91
N GLU A 318 -0.03 -21.96 25.81
CA GLU A 318 -1.27 -21.62 25.08
C GLU A 318 -2.05 -22.88 24.68
N HIS A 319 -1.35 -23.90 24.19
CA HIS A 319 -1.94 -25.19 23.85
C HIS A 319 -2.53 -25.88 25.08
N ALA A 320 -1.76 -26.03 26.16
CA ALA A 320 -2.22 -26.68 27.40
C ALA A 320 -3.46 -25.98 27.98
N ILE A 321 -3.50 -24.64 27.93
CA ILE A 321 -4.69 -23.86 28.31
C ILE A 321 -5.88 -24.21 27.39
N SER A 322 -5.66 -24.29 26.08
CA SER A 322 -6.73 -24.59 25.10
C SER A 322 -7.34 -25.98 25.26
N VAL A 323 -6.57 -26.97 25.76
CA VAL A 323 -7.02 -28.35 26.00
C VAL A 323 -7.30 -28.66 27.47
N CYS A 324 -7.25 -27.67 28.35
CA CYS A 324 -7.43 -27.81 29.80
C CYS A 324 -6.45 -28.79 30.47
N GLU A 325 -5.21 -28.87 29.98
CA GLU A 325 -4.13 -29.67 30.57
C GLU A 325 -3.33 -28.88 31.63
N PRO A 326 -2.70 -29.56 32.60
CA PRO A 326 -1.85 -28.90 33.60
C PRO A 326 -0.62 -28.23 32.95
N TYR A 327 -0.42 -26.94 33.23
CA TYR A 327 0.67 -26.14 32.62
C TYR A 327 1.68 -25.56 33.63
N ASN A 328 1.56 -25.88 34.92
CA ASN A 328 2.45 -25.32 35.97
C ASN A 328 3.93 -25.60 35.72
N GLY A 329 4.28 -26.82 35.28
CA GLY A 329 5.66 -27.17 34.93
C GLY A 329 6.19 -26.41 33.71
N LEU A 330 5.32 -26.00 32.79
CA LEU A 330 5.69 -25.17 31.63
C LEU A 330 6.00 -23.74 32.07
N ILE A 331 5.24 -23.20 33.05
CA ILE A 331 5.51 -21.88 33.63
C ILE A 331 6.86 -21.86 34.36
N GLU A 332 7.17 -22.90 35.15
CA GLU A 332 8.48 -23.01 35.81
C GLU A 332 9.63 -23.02 34.79
N LYS A 333 9.46 -23.78 33.71
CA LYS A 333 10.44 -23.84 32.61
C LYS A 333 10.58 -22.50 31.88
N TRP A 334 9.48 -21.81 31.60
CA TRP A 334 9.49 -20.46 31.02
C TRP A 334 10.26 -19.47 31.90
N ASN A 335 10.02 -19.47 33.21
CA ASN A 335 10.71 -18.60 34.15
C ASN A 335 12.22 -18.88 34.19
N GLY A 336 12.61 -20.16 34.17
CA GLY A 336 14.02 -20.57 34.08
C GLY A 336 14.70 -20.05 32.81
N LEU A 337 14.07 -20.26 31.65
CA LEU A 337 14.58 -19.76 30.36
C LEU A 337 14.68 -18.23 30.30
N THR A 338 13.76 -17.52 30.95
CA THR A 338 13.78 -16.05 31.02
C THR A 338 14.99 -15.57 31.81
N ALA A 339 15.26 -16.18 32.98
CA ALA A 339 16.44 -15.87 33.78
C ALA A 339 17.76 -16.20 33.05
N GLU A 340 17.81 -17.32 32.33
CA GLU A 340 18.97 -17.67 31.49
C GLU A 340 19.21 -16.64 30.38
N LEU A 341 18.14 -16.16 29.73
CA LEU A 341 18.25 -15.13 28.69
C LEU A 341 18.72 -13.78 29.25
N GLU A 342 18.24 -13.38 30.43
CA GLU A 342 18.70 -12.17 31.12
C GLU A 342 20.20 -12.25 31.45
N LYS A 343 20.64 -13.39 31.98
CA LYS A 343 22.07 -13.63 32.26
C LYS A 343 22.93 -13.55 30.99
N GLU A 344 22.48 -14.15 29.90
CA GLU A 344 23.16 -14.08 28.59
C GLU A 344 23.26 -12.63 28.08
N TYR A 345 22.22 -11.81 28.28
CA TYR A 345 22.26 -10.38 27.94
C TYR A 345 23.30 -9.63 28.77
N GLU A 346 23.38 -9.88 30.08
CA GLU A 346 24.37 -9.28 30.96
C GLU A 346 25.80 -9.69 30.59
N GLU A 347 26.02 -10.97 30.25
CA GLU A 347 27.32 -11.46 29.82
C GLU A 347 27.74 -10.83 28.49
N ARG A 348 26.84 -10.73 27.51
CA ARG A 348 27.13 -10.05 26.22
C ARG A 348 27.34 -8.54 26.37
N ALA A 349 26.65 -7.88 27.30
CA ALA A 349 26.84 -6.46 27.57
C ALA A 349 28.29 -6.14 28.00
N LYS A 350 28.93 -7.03 28.77
CA LYS A 350 30.34 -6.90 29.18
C LYS A 350 31.31 -6.87 27.99
N PHE A 351 30.93 -7.42 26.84
CA PHE A 351 31.72 -7.39 25.61
C PHE A 351 31.38 -6.22 24.67
N ARG A 352 30.33 -5.43 24.96
CA ARG A 352 29.97 -4.22 24.19
C ARG A 352 30.74 -2.98 24.65
N ASP A 353 31.23 -2.98 25.89
CA ASP A 353 31.94 -1.86 26.51
C ASP A 353 33.45 -1.85 26.24
N PHE A 354 33.93 -2.54 25.19
CA PHE A 354 35.33 -2.39 24.77
C PHE A 354 35.54 -1.02 24.10
N PRO A 355 36.51 -0.21 24.57
CA PRO A 355 36.83 1.05 23.92
C PRO A 355 37.33 0.81 22.48
N PRO A 356 37.10 1.76 21.55
CA PRO A 356 37.48 1.62 20.13
C PRO A 356 38.99 1.45 19.87
N SER A 357 39.83 1.47 20.89
CA SER A 357 41.28 1.26 20.81
C SER A 357 41.73 -0.21 20.72
N PHE A 358 40.81 -1.18 20.64
CA PHE A 358 41.17 -2.61 20.57
C PHE A 358 41.40 -3.15 19.15
N PHE A 359 41.11 -2.37 18.11
CA PHE A 359 41.30 -2.74 16.70
C PHE A 359 42.33 -1.88 15.96
N SER A 360 43.27 -1.24 16.68
CA SER A 360 44.45 -0.58 16.10
C SER A 360 45.60 -1.54 15.88
#